data_AF-A0A127K7Q5-F1
#
_entry.id   AF-A0A127K7Q5-F1
#
_cell.length_a   1.000
_cell.length_b   1.000
_cell.length_c   1.000
_cell.angle_alpha   90.00
_cell.angle_beta   90.00
_cell.angle_gamma   90.00
#
_symmetry.space_group_name_H-M   'P 1'
#
loop_
_entity.id
_entity.type
_entity.pdbx_description
1 polymer ?
#
loop_
_entity_poly.entity_id
_entity_poly.type
_entity_poly.pdbx_seq_one_letter_code
_entity_poly.pdbx_strand_id
1 'polypeptide(L)'
;MLITREVLTRMGATGPNADRYVEALDAAMARHAIDTAPRIVHFLAQTLHESGCLRLTEENLNYSADGLLRVFPRYFPTRADAEACARKPERIGNRVYSGRMGNGPEASGDGFRYRGRGLIQLTGKDNYRALARWCGQDVVAEPDRVAGELAVQSAVFFWERNALNDLADIDDLKAITRRINGGLNGFADRRELLEKGRHALRELGLAGSVAPASVPFAPTHRVVPLQLNLRSAPRVSPATLLASLAQGTEVEVRGPGAAAGWVRVRVMLGGTMREGVVAEQYLAAVAPQPRARGRARAALQGAASLPALPPAVLHDALSATSRVRAEGRIHPLAEGDRPARNARVSTARAAELQSILDWLDVANPAHRRYRPLDGKGVALAYVADCADLAGVYLPRVWWTDSALRRLTLGEAVAAVLDQTVREIGINALHDWLDDQGTAFGWVRELDPTLLQAAANAGEVCVIVARHRDIDQAGQVSLVVPEQPGAEALRRADGEVLRPLESMAGRRGVRAAVSRNAWWTGRRFQSFAFWRHP
;
A
#
# COMPACT_ATOMS: atom_id res chain seq x y z
N MET A 1 4.82 9.44 26.44
CA MET A 1 4.96 8.01 26.13
C MET A 1 4.32 7.79 24.78
N LEU A 2 5.12 7.46 23.77
CA LEU A 2 4.74 7.26 22.37
C LEU A 2 4.27 5.83 22.10
N ILE A 3 4.85 4.84 22.79
CA ILE A 3 4.56 3.41 22.61
C ILE A 3 4.45 2.67 23.95
N THR A 4 3.81 1.50 23.93
CA THR A 4 3.75 0.58 25.07
C THR A 4 4.33 -0.78 24.70
N ARG A 5 4.56 -1.61 25.72
CA ARG A 5 4.85 -3.04 25.55
C ARG A 5 3.81 -3.70 24.65
N GLU A 6 2.54 -3.35 24.85
CA GLU A 6 1.42 -3.93 24.12
C GLU A 6 1.51 -3.64 22.61
N VAL A 7 1.93 -2.43 22.21
CA VAL A 7 2.19 -2.09 20.80
C VAL A 7 3.18 -3.05 20.17
N LEU A 8 4.34 -3.25 20.82
CA LEU A 8 5.39 -4.14 20.29
C LEU A 8 4.91 -5.59 20.19
N THR A 9 4.15 -6.07 21.20
CA THR A 9 3.62 -7.43 21.16
C THR A 9 2.55 -7.65 20.08
N ARG A 10 1.68 -6.66 19.85
CA ARG A 10 0.69 -6.71 18.76
C ARG A 10 1.34 -6.65 17.38
N MET A 11 2.52 -6.04 17.28
CA MET A 11 3.33 -6.06 16.07
C MET A 11 4.15 -7.35 15.90
N GLY A 12 4.19 -8.25 16.88
CA GLY A 12 4.81 -9.58 16.75
C GLY A 12 6.04 -9.83 17.60
N ALA A 13 6.47 -8.87 18.43
CA ALA A 13 7.49 -9.13 19.45
C ALA A 13 6.94 -10.06 20.53
N THR A 14 7.79 -10.93 21.08
CA THR A 14 7.42 -11.66 22.30
C THR A 14 7.36 -10.71 23.50
N GLY A 15 6.63 -11.10 24.54
CA GLY A 15 6.60 -10.33 25.79
C GLY A 15 7.99 -9.95 26.33
N PRO A 16 8.91 -10.91 26.51
CA PRO A 16 10.27 -10.63 26.98
C PRO A 16 11.06 -9.69 26.07
N ASN A 17 10.91 -9.81 24.74
CA ASN A 17 11.59 -8.91 23.80
C ASN A 17 11.00 -7.49 23.87
N ALA A 18 9.68 -7.36 23.99
CA ALA A 18 9.03 -6.07 24.16
C ALA A 18 9.49 -5.38 25.45
N ASP A 19 9.51 -6.12 26.57
CA ASP A 19 9.98 -5.62 27.88
C ASP A 19 11.43 -5.12 27.81
N ARG A 20 12.29 -5.82 27.07
CA ARG A 20 13.70 -5.45 26.91
C ARG A 20 13.91 -4.11 26.20
N TYR A 21 13.06 -3.74 25.25
CA TYR A 21 13.33 -2.60 24.35
C TYR A 21 12.32 -1.45 24.45
N VAL A 22 11.13 -1.65 25.04
CA VAL A 22 10.07 -0.64 25.02
C VAL A 22 10.52 0.72 25.57
N GLU A 23 11.19 0.76 26.72
CA GLU A 23 11.62 2.01 27.33
C GLU A 23 12.69 2.71 26.48
N ALA A 24 13.67 1.95 25.98
CA ALA A 24 14.74 2.48 25.15
C ALA A 24 14.22 3.01 23.80
N LEU A 25 13.29 2.28 23.17
CA LEU A 25 12.64 2.71 21.92
C LEU A 25 11.78 3.95 22.13
N ASP A 26 10.95 4.00 23.18
CA ASP A 26 10.10 5.15 23.50
C ASP A 26 10.93 6.42 23.72
N ALA A 27 11.95 6.32 24.58
CA ALA A 27 12.83 7.44 24.90
C ALA A 27 13.65 7.91 23.69
N ALA A 28 14.16 6.98 22.88
CA ALA A 28 14.94 7.34 21.70
C ALA A 28 14.07 7.98 20.61
N MET A 29 12.89 7.42 20.32
CA MET A 29 11.97 8.00 19.35
C MET A 29 11.55 9.42 19.74
N ALA A 30 11.20 9.64 21.01
CA ALA A 30 10.84 10.97 21.50
C ALA A 30 11.99 11.98 21.37
N ARG A 31 13.22 11.58 21.71
CA ARG A 31 14.40 12.47 21.64
C ARG A 31 14.76 12.86 20.20
N HIS A 32 14.48 11.98 19.24
CA HIS A 32 14.94 12.11 17.85
C HIS A 32 13.81 12.45 16.87
N ALA A 33 12.72 13.05 17.37
CA ALA A 33 11.58 13.50 16.57
C ALA A 33 10.96 12.40 15.70
N ILE A 34 10.95 11.15 16.19
CA ILE A 34 10.19 10.03 15.63
C ILE A 34 8.90 9.92 16.46
N ASP A 35 8.14 11.02 16.50
CA ASP A 35 7.09 11.28 17.49
C ASP A 35 5.69 11.48 16.88
N THR A 36 5.58 11.42 15.56
CA THR A 36 4.30 11.36 14.85
C THR A 36 3.89 9.91 14.61
N ALA A 37 2.58 9.64 14.56
CA ALA A 37 2.10 8.28 14.35
C ALA A 37 2.72 7.61 13.09
N PRO A 38 2.79 8.27 11.91
CA PRO A 38 3.49 7.70 10.74
C PRO A 38 4.95 7.37 11.01
N ARG A 39 5.72 8.29 11.60
CA ARG A 39 7.14 8.08 11.90
C ARG A 39 7.34 6.90 12.86
N ILE A 40 6.55 6.84 13.93
CA ILE A 40 6.59 5.76 14.93
C ILE A 40 6.33 4.42 14.26
N VAL A 41 5.23 4.27 13.50
CA VAL A 41 4.88 2.96 12.93
C VAL A 41 5.85 2.52 11.84
N HIS A 42 6.41 3.45 11.05
CA HIS A 42 7.42 3.10 10.06
C HIS A 42 8.74 2.70 10.73
N PHE A 43 9.21 3.46 11.72
CA PHE A 43 10.43 3.12 12.46
C PHE A 43 10.31 1.75 13.15
N LEU A 44 9.18 1.50 13.84
CA LEU A 44 8.92 0.21 14.46
C LEU A 44 8.82 -0.92 13.44
N ALA A 45 8.11 -0.74 12.33
CA ALA A 45 7.99 -1.78 11.31
C ALA A 45 9.35 -2.21 10.75
N GLN A 46 10.24 -1.25 10.51
CA GLN A 46 11.57 -1.53 9.99
C GLN A 46 12.47 -2.20 11.05
N THR A 47 12.48 -1.68 12.28
CA THR A 47 13.29 -2.26 13.37
C THR A 47 12.82 -3.66 13.74
N LEU A 48 11.51 -3.93 13.79
CA LEU A 48 10.99 -5.26 14.03
C LEU A 48 11.34 -6.22 12.89
N HIS A 49 11.26 -5.79 11.63
CA HIS A 49 11.63 -6.65 10.51
C HIS A 49 13.13 -7.05 10.57
N GLU A 50 14.02 -6.08 10.68
CA GLU A 50 15.47 -6.31 10.60
C GLU A 50 16.03 -7.11 11.79
N SER A 51 15.37 -7.02 12.95
CA SER A 51 15.79 -7.73 14.17
C SER A 51 15.04 -9.05 14.40
N GLY A 52 14.18 -9.47 13.47
CA GLY A 52 13.32 -10.66 13.64
C GLY A 52 12.41 -10.53 14.86
N CYS A 53 11.67 -9.42 14.92
CA CYS A 53 10.81 -8.99 16.02
C CYS A 53 11.57 -8.82 17.35
N LEU A 54 12.66 -8.04 17.30
CA LEU A 54 13.51 -7.67 18.44
C LEU A 54 14.25 -8.85 19.08
N ARG A 55 14.38 -9.96 18.35
CA ARG A 55 15.04 -11.18 18.82
C ARG A 55 16.55 -11.16 18.60
N LEU A 56 17.00 -10.51 17.54
CA LEU A 56 18.38 -10.53 17.08
C LEU A 56 18.96 -9.11 17.05
N THR A 57 20.16 -8.96 17.62
CA THR A 57 20.93 -7.71 17.57
C THR A 57 22.31 -7.89 16.94
N GLU A 58 22.60 -9.08 16.42
CA GLU A 58 23.81 -9.35 15.64
C GLU A 58 23.56 -10.46 14.63
N GLU A 59 24.26 -10.40 13.50
CA GLU A 59 24.31 -11.53 12.57
C GLU A 59 25.20 -12.65 13.11
N ASN A 60 24.75 -13.91 12.96
CA ASN A 60 25.48 -15.08 13.46
C ASN A 60 26.52 -15.63 12.47
N LEU A 61 26.41 -15.26 11.18
CA LEU A 61 27.25 -15.71 10.07
C LEU A 61 27.55 -17.23 10.04
N ASN A 62 26.64 -18.07 10.53
CA ASN A 62 26.88 -19.50 10.70
C ASN A 62 26.25 -20.35 9.59
N TYR A 63 26.79 -20.24 8.37
CA TYR A 63 26.25 -20.91 7.18
C TYR A 63 26.92 -22.27 6.89
N SER A 64 26.15 -23.24 6.38
CA SER A 64 26.70 -24.44 5.73
C SER A 64 27.31 -24.09 4.35
N ALA A 65 28.07 -25.00 3.76
CA ALA A 65 28.60 -24.82 2.41
C ALA A 65 27.48 -24.53 1.38
N ASP A 66 26.39 -25.30 1.42
CA ASP A 66 25.22 -25.08 0.57
C ASP A 66 24.56 -23.71 0.83
N GLY A 67 24.49 -23.31 2.10
CA GLY A 67 24.00 -22.00 2.50
C GLY A 67 24.84 -20.86 1.92
N LEU A 68 26.17 -20.98 1.96
CA LEU A 68 27.10 -19.99 1.40
C LEU A 68 26.98 -19.87 -0.11
N LEU A 69 26.88 -21.00 -0.82
CA LEU A 69 26.68 -21.00 -2.28
C LEU A 69 25.35 -20.35 -2.68
N ARG A 70 24.30 -20.52 -1.86
CA ARG A 70 22.99 -19.95 -2.11
C ARG A 70 22.91 -18.46 -1.77
N VAL A 71 23.47 -18.04 -0.64
CA VAL A 71 23.30 -16.67 -0.10
C VAL A 71 24.40 -15.72 -0.59
N PHE A 72 25.61 -16.23 -0.82
CA PHE A 72 26.78 -15.45 -1.18
C PHE A 72 27.51 -15.99 -2.42
N PRO A 73 26.81 -16.31 -3.54
CA PRO A 73 27.42 -16.95 -4.71
C PRO A 73 28.59 -16.14 -5.30
N ARG A 74 28.54 -14.81 -5.19
CA ARG A 74 29.60 -13.90 -5.62
C ARG A 74 30.92 -14.09 -4.84
N TYR A 75 30.83 -14.42 -3.55
CA TYR A 75 32.01 -14.52 -2.67
C TYR A 75 32.52 -15.96 -2.55
N PHE A 76 31.69 -16.94 -2.90
CA PHE A 76 31.99 -18.37 -2.90
C PHE A 76 31.67 -18.97 -4.28
N PRO A 77 32.53 -18.75 -5.30
CA PRO A 77 32.26 -19.19 -6.67
C PRO A 77 32.37 -20.71 -6.83
N THR A 78 33.07 -21.40 -5.93
CA THR A 78 33.25 -22.86 -5.97
C THR A 78 32.75 -23.52 -4.68
N ARG A 79 32.36 -24.80 -4.77
CA ARG A 79 32.03 -25.60 -3.59
C ARG A 79 33.21 -25.71 -2.62
N ALA A 80 34.42 -25.85 -3.14
CA ALA A 80 35.64 -25.91 -2.32
C ALA A 80 35.82 -24.63 -1.49
N ASP A 81 35.57 -23.44 -2.07
CA ASP A 81 35.58 -22.18 -1.34
C ASP A 81 34.57 -22.16 -0.20
N ALA A 82 33.34 -22.62 -0.48
CA ALA A 82 32.25 -22.65 0.48
C ALA A 82 32.52 -23.63 1.63
N GLU A 83 33.00 -24.83 1.33
CA GLU A 83 33.34 -25.85 2.34
C GLU A 83 34.47 -25.39 3.26
N ALA A 84 35.46 -24.68 2.72
CA ALA A 84 36.53 -24.16 3.52
C ALA A 84 36.00 -23.20 4.61
N CYS A 85 35.00 -22.37 4.28
CA CYS A 85 34.43 -21.35 5.17
C CYS A 85 33.18 -21.79 5.93
N ALA A 86 32.58 -22.94 5.60
CA ALA A 86 31.36 -23.43 6.22
C ALA A 86 31.50 -23.51 7.75
N ARG A 87 30.48 -23.05 8.46
CA ARG A 87 30.40 -23.03 9.93
C ARG A 87 31.56 -22.28 10.61
N LYS A 88 32.20 -21.33 9.91
CA LYS A 88 33.27 -20.46 10.44
C LYS A 88 32.88 -18.98 10.30
N PRO A 89 32.06 -18.44 11.23
CA PRO A 89 31.51 -17.08 11.14
C PRO A 89 32.55 -15.99 10.91
N GLU A 90 33.69 -16.04 11.60
CA GLU A 90 34.77 -15.06 11.44
C GLU A 90 35.31 -15.03 10.02
N ARG A 91 35.57 -16.22 9.46
CA ARG A 91 36.10 -16.34 8.11
C ARG A 91 35.07 -15.95 7.07
N ILE A 92 33.79 -16.27 7.29
CA ILE A 92 32.69 -15.84 6.43
C ILE A 92 32.59 -14.31 6.43
N GLY A 93 32.55 -13.68 7.61
CA GLY A 93 32.44 -12.23 7.74
C GLY A 93 33.63 -11.49 7.13
N ASN A 94 34.85 -11.96 7.40
CA ASN A 94 36.06 -11.38 6.81
C ASN A 94 36.05 -11.48 5.29
N ARG A 95 35.62 -12.60 4.71
CA ARG A 95 35.55 -12.76 3.26
C ARG A 95 34.46 -11.89 2.62
N VAL A 96 33.23 -11.92 3.16
CA VAL A 96 32.06 -11.22 2.60
C VAL A 96 32.18 -9.70 2.71
N TYR A 97 32.79 -9.19 3.78
CA TYR A 97 32.85 -7.76 4.07
C TYR A 97 34.24 -7.12 3.88
N SER A 98 35.26 -7.87 3.43
CA SER A 98 36.59 -7.30 3.15
C SER A 98 36.55 -6.21 2.08
N GLY A 99 37.40 -5.18 2.25
CA GLY A 99 37.59 -4.10 1.28
C GLY A 99 36.36 -3.21 1.03
N ARG A 100 35.36 -3.26 1.91
CA ARG A 100 34.07 -2.55 1.76
C ARG A 100 33.77 -1.71 2.98
N MET A 101 33.10 -0.57 2.80
CA MET A 101 32.58 0.25 3.90
C MET A 101 33.66 0.60 4.95
N GLY A 102 34.88 0.86 4.48
CA GLY A 102 36.04 1.18 5.31
C GLY A 102 36.77 -0.01 5.95
N ASN A 103 36.30 -1.24 5.71
CA ASN A 103 36.99 -2.44 6.17
C ASN A 103 38.27 -2.66 5.37
N GLY A 104 39.34 -3.08 6.06
CA GLY A 104 40.57 -3.54 5.44
C GLY A 104 40.44 -4.84 4.63
N PRO A 105 41.56 -5.37 4.10
CA PRO A 105 41.58 -6.68 3.43
C PRO A 105 41.12 -7.80 4.37
N GLU A 106 40.77 -8.98 3.84
CA GLU A 106 40.27 -10.13 4.61
C GLU A 106 41.15 -10.45 5.84
N ALA A 107 42.47 -10.38 5.69
CA ALA A 107 43.46 -10.63 6.75
C ALA A 107 43.40 -9.63 7.93
N SER A 108 42.77 -8.47 7.76
CA SER A 108 42.64 -7.45 8.82
C SER A 108 41.67 -7.86 9.93
N GLY A 109 40.76 -8.81 9.68
CA GLY A 109 39.69 -9.15 10.61
C GLY A 109 38.55 -8.11 10.67
N ASP A 110 38.64 -7.01 9.93
CA ASP A 110 37.65 -5.92 9.97
C ASP A 110 36.26 -6.40 9.54
N GLY A 111 36.18 -7.34 8.59
CA GLY A 111 34.89 -7.79 8.05
C GLY A 111 34.00 -8.44 9.11
N PHE A 112 34.55 -9.33 9.93
CA PHE A 112 33.82 -9.91 11.07
C PHE A 112 33.73 -8.95 12.26
N ARG A 113 34.77 -8.15 12.51
CA ARG A 113 34.79 -7.19 13.61
C ARG A 113 33.66 -6.17 13.48
N TYR A 114 33.39 -5.66 12.29
CA TYR A 114 32.32 -4.69 12.00
C TYR A 114 31.15 -5.32 11.23
N ARG A 115 30.84 -6.58 11.53
CA ARG A 115 29.62 -7.26 11.06
C ARG A 115 28.34 -6.54 11.53
N GLY A 116 27.21 -6.89 10.92
CA GLY A 116 25.89 -6.37 11.22
C GLY A 116 25.52 -6.51 12.70
N ARG A 117 25.25 -5.38 13.35
CA ARG A 117 24.76 -5.32 14.74
C ARG A 117 23.66 -4.26 14.91
N GLY A 118 22.95 -4.34 16.02
CA GLY A 118 21.83 -3.47 16.38
C GLY A 118 20.53 -3.84 15.68
N LEU A 119 19.48 -3.07 15.95
CA LEU A 119 18.12 -3.39 15.49
C LEU A 119 17.91 -3.20 13.98
N ILE A 120 18.86 -2.54 13.28
CA ILE A 120 18.80 -2.31 11.82
C ILE A 120 20.04 -2.85 11.07
N GLN A 121 20.85 -3.69 11.73
CA GLN A 121 22.03 -4.34 11.14
C GLN A 121 23.06 -3.34 10.56
N LEU A 122 23.63 -2.50 11.43
CA LEU A 122 24.72 -1.58 11.06
C LEU A 122 26.01 -2.35 10.75
N THR A 123 26.53 -2.22 9.53
CA THR A 123 27.67 -3.00 9.02
C THR A 123 28.78 -2.11 8.46
N GLY A 124 30.04 -2.45 8.71
CA GLY A 124 31.23 -1.83 8.11
C GLY A 124 31.85 -0.70 8.95
N LYS A 125 33.19 -0.66 8.99
CA LYS A 125 33.99 0.23 9.84
C LYS A 125 33.65 1.72 9.69
N ASP A 126 33.36 2.19 8.49
CA ASP A 126 32.99 3.60 8.26
C ASP A 126 31.65 3.95 8.88
N ASN A 127 30.70 3.01 8.90
CA ASN A 127 29.42 3.19 9.56
C ASN A 127 29.58 3.19 11.09
N TYR A 128 30.44 2.33 11.64
CA TYR A 128 30.78 2.37 13.07
C TYR A 128 31.50 3.68 13.44
N ARG A 129 32.43 4.18 12.62
CA ARG A 129 33.06 5.50 12.81
C ARG A 129 32.04 6.64 12.78
N ALA A 130 31.05 6.56 11.89
CA ALA A 130 30.01 7.55 11.78
C ALA A 130 29.07 7.51 13.00
N LEU A 131 28.70 6.31 13.47
CA LEU A 131 27.96 6.14 14.72
C LEU A 131 28.76 6.69 15.91
N ALA A 132 30.05 6.38 16.00
CA ALA A 132 30.93 6.84 17.07
C ALA A 132 30.93 8.37 17.20
N ARG A 133 31.01 9.07 16.07
CA ARG A 133 30.91 10.54 16.02
C ARG A 133 29.54 11.05 16.42
N TRP A 134 28.47 10.35 16.05
CA TRP A 134 27.10 10.76 16.34
C TRP A 134 26.73 10.55 17.81
N CYS A 135 27.12 9.43 18.42
CA CYS A 135 26.83 9.16 19.84
C CYS A 135 27.90 9.66 20.81
N GLY A 136 29.06 10.11 20.32
CA GLY A 136 30.17 10.58 21.14
C GLY A 136 30.89 9.46 21.90
N GLN A 137 30.79 8.20 21.44
CA GLN A 137 31.36 7.02 22.10
C GLN A 137 32.21 6.22 21.12
N ASP A 138 33.34 5.67 21.57
CA ASP A 138 34.23 4.89 20.70
C ASP A 138 33.73 3.45 20.46
N VAL A 139 32.71 3.33 19.62
CA VAL A 139 32.19 2.03 19.17
C VAL A 139 33.07 1.37 18.11
N VAL A 140 34.16 2.01 17.68
CA VAL A 140 35.11 1.41 16.72
C VAL A 140 36.08 0.51 17.49
N ALA A 141 36.55 0.97 18.64
CA ALA A 141 37.30 0.15 19.57
C ALA A 141 36.44 -1.00 20.13
N GLU A 142 35.17 -0.73 20.45
CA GLU A 142 34.26 -1.68 21.10
C GLU A 142 32.95 -1.90 20.31
N PRO A 143 33.01 -2.59 19.15
CA PRO A 143 31.85 -2.73 18.26
C PRO A 143 30.70 -3.57 18.82
N ASP A 144 30.95 -4.45 19.79
CA ASP A 144 29.91 -5.29 20.40
C ASP A 144 28.88 -4.49 21.19
N ARG A 145 29.21 -3.26 21.62
CA ARG A 145 28.29 -2.34 22.27
C ARG A 145 27.07 -2.02 21.38
N VAL A 146 27.23 -2.11 20.05
CA VAL A 146 26.14 -1.92 19.07
C VAL A 146 25.11 -3.06 19.11
N ALA A 147 25.50 -4.28 19.49
CA ALA A 147 24.55 -5.37 19.71
C ALA A 147 23.90 -5.35 21.11
N GLY A 148 24.49 -4.59 22.05
CA GLY A 148 24.02 -4.44 23.41
C GLY A 148 23.36 -3.08 23.65
N GLU A 149 24.01 -2.25 24.45
CA GLU A 149 23.45 -0.98 24.96
C GLU A 149 23.15 0.07 23.88
N LEU A 150 23.77 -0.02 22.70
CA LEU A 150 23.59 0.90 21.57
C LEU A 150 22.70 0.34 20.45
N ALA A 151 21.99 -0.77 20.70
CA ALA A 151 21.17 -1.43 19.67
C ALA A 151 20.04 -0.53 19.13
N VAL A 152 19.41 0.27 20.00
CA VAL A 152 18.36 1.23 19.60
C VAL A 152 18.96 2.48 18.96
N GLN A 153 20.03 3.00 19.55
CA GLN A 153 20.73 4.22 19.12
C GLN A 153 21.31 4.05 17.72
N SER A 154 21.82 2.86 17.39
CA SER A 154 22.30 2.57 16.03
C SER A 154 21.18 2.57 14.99
N ALA A 155 19.96 2.13 15.35
CA ALA A 155 18.79 2.22 14.48
C ALA A 155 18.33 3.66 14.28
N VAL A 156 18.30 4.46 15.35
CA VAL A 156 17.97 5.90 15.27
C VAL A 156 19.02 6.67 14.46
N PHE A 157 20.31 6.43 14.69
CA PHE A 157 21.39 7.01 13.91
C PHE A 157 21.22 6.72 12.42
N PHE A 158 20.93 5.46 12.06
CA PHE A 158 20.68 5.10 10.66
C PHE A 158 19.47 5.85 10.10
N TRP A 159 18.38 5.92 10.88
CA TRP A 159 17.14 6.58 10.50
C TRP A 159 17.33 8.07 10.20
N GLU A 160 18.01 8.79 11.10
CA GLU A 160 18.31 10.22 10.93
C GLU A 160 19.27 10.48 9.77
N ARG A 161 20.38 9.74 9.71
CA ARG A 161 21.39 9.89 8.65
C ARG A 161 20.79 9.69 7.26
N ASN A 162 19.69 8.93 7.18
CA ASN A 162 18.99 8.64 5.94
C ASN A 162 17.72 9.47 5.71
N ALA A 163 17.44 10.46 6.56
CA ALA A 163 16.27 11.35 6.46
C ALA A 163 14.94 10.57 6.30
N LEU A 164 14.79 9.47 7.06
CA LEU A 164 13.63 8.58 6.89
C LEU A 164 12.34 9.15 7.50
N ASN A 165 12.42 10.16 8.36
CA ASN A 165 11.24 10.92 8.83
C ASN A 165 10.48 11.55 7.65
N ASP A 166 11.18 12.18 6.70
CA ASP A 166 10.56 12.85 5.55
C ASP A 166 9.75 11.86 4.69
N LEU A 167 10.27 10.64 4.56
CA LEU A 167 9.60 9.56 3.82
C LEU A 167 8.42 8.99 4.62
N ALA A 168 8.55 8.89 5.94
CA ALA A 168 7.47 8.42 6.81
C ALA A 168 6.31 9.42 6.86
N ASP A 169 6.59 10.72 6.80
CA ASP A 169 5.58 11.80 6.80
C ASP A 169 4.68 11.76 5.55
N ILE A 170 5.22 11.29 4.41
CA ILE A 170 4.46 11.05 3.19
C ILE A 170 4.02 9.59 3.02
N ASP A 171 4.21 8.78 4.05
CA ASP A 171 3.84 7.37 4.12
C ASP A 171 4.50 6.44 3.07
N ASP A 172 5.73 6.76 2.63
CA ASP A 172 6.44 6.03 1.57
C ASP A 172 7.27 4.86 2.11
N LEU A 173 6.57 3.78 2.49
CA LEU A 173 7.21 2.52 2.93
C LEU A 173 8.23 1.99 1.91
N LYS A 174 7.98 2.22 0.60
CA LYS A 174 8.79 1.68 -0.51
C LYS A 174 10.14 2.37 -0.56
N ALA A 175 10.16 3.69 -0.47
CA ALA A 175 11.40 4.45 -0.38
C ALA A 175 12.17 4.15 0.90
N ILE A 176 11.49 4.04 2.05
CA ILE A 176 12.11 3.66 3.33
C ILE A 176 12.78 2.29 3.23
N THR A 177 12.06 1.28 2.73
CA THR A 177 12.58 -0.10 2.61
C THR A 177 13.79 -0.15 1.67
N ARG A 178 13.74 0.53 0.53
CA ARG A 178 14.89 0.62 -0.38
C ARG A 178 16.10 1.29 0.26
N ARG A 179 15.88 2.32 1.07
CA ARG A 179 16.99 3.04 1.71
C ARG A 179 17.65 2.23 2.83
N ILE A 180 16.89 1.37 3.50
CA ILE A 180 17.41 0.48 4.54
C ILE A 180 18.10 -0.75 3.92
N ASN A 181 17.45 -1.41 2.97
CA ASN A 181 17.89 -2.73 2.50
C ASN A 181 18.61 -2.70 1.12
N GLY A 182 18.60 -1.57 0.41
CA GLY A 182 19.09 -1.47 -0.97
C GLY A 182 18.13 -2.07 -2.02
N GLY A 183 16.95 -2.53 -1.60
CA GLY A 183 15.93 -3.19 -2.43
C GLY A 183 14.60 -3.31 -1.68
N LEU A 184 13.71 -4.21 -2.11
CA LEU A 184 12.41 -4.45 -1.47
C LEU A 184 12.34 -5.79 -0.73
N ASN A 185 13.48 -6.33 -0.31
CA ASN A 185 13.49 -7.61 0.40
C ASN A 185 12.72 -7.46 1.73
N GLY A 186 11.80 -8.40 1.95
CA GLY A 186 10.94 -8.38 3.14
C GLY A 186 9.85 -7.32 3.15
N PHE A 187 9.57 -6.63 2.03
CA PHE A 187 8.59 -5.54 1.98
C PHE A 187 7.19 -5.94 2.47
N ALA A 188 6.73 -7.15 2.14
CA ALA A 188 5.42 -7.64 2.59
C ALA A 188 5.32 -7.72 4.11
N ASP A 189 6.36 -8.26 4.76
CA ASP A 189 6.44 -8.35 6.22
C ASP A 189 6.53 -6.96 6.87
N ARG A 190 7.36 -6.06 6.32
CA ARG A 190 7.44 -4.66 6.77
C ARG A 190 6.09 -3.95 6.69
N ARG A 191 5.30 -4.20 5.64
CA ARG A 191 3.95 -3.64 5.49
C ARG A 191 2.99 -4.24 6.51
N GLU A 192 3.05 -5.55 6.74
CA GLU A 192 2.23 -6.21 7.76
C GLU A 192 2.52 -5.64 9.15
N LEU A 193 3.80 -5.47 9.49
CA LEU A 193 4.23 -4.83 10.74
C LEU A 193 3.73 -3.38 10.81
N LEU A 194 3.83 -2.62 9.72
CA LEU A 194 3.33 -1.24 9.65
C LEU A 194 1.83 -1.17 9.95
N GLU A 195 1.01 -2.02 9.32
CA GLU A 195 -0.43 -2.06 9.58
C GLU A 195 -0.74 -2.49 11.01
N LYS A 196 -0.07 -3.52 11.54
CA LYS A 196 -0.20 -3.92 12.95
C LYS A 196 0.12 -2.76 13.90
N GLY A 197 1.16 -1.99 13.60
CA GLY A 197 1.54 -0.80 14.37
C GLY A 197 0.46 0.28 14.32
N ARG A 198 -0.09 0.57 13.14
CA ARG A 198 -1.21 1.53 12.96
C ARG A 198 -2.44 1.11 13.74
N HIS A 199 -2.80 -0.17 13.68
CA HIS A 199 -3.93 -0.71 14.45
C HIS A 199 -3.68 -0.62 15.95
N ALA A 200 -2.50 -1.05 16.43
CA ALA A 200 -2.15 -1.02 17.84
C ALA A 200 -2.14 0.40 18.43
N LEU A 201 -1.53 1.38 17.75
CA LEU A 201 -1.52 2.77 18.23
C LEU A 201 -2.92 3.38 18.28
N ARG A 202 -3.77 3.05 17.31
CA ARG A 202 -5.16 3.55 17.24
C ARG A 202 -6.02 2.99 18.36
N GLU A 203 -6.00 1.68 18.58
CA GLU A 203 -6.84 1.01 19.57
C GLU A 203 -6.44 1.33 21.01
N LEU A 204 -5.14 1.52 21.27
CA LEU A 204 -4.64 1.84 22.60
C LEU A 204 -4.74 3.33 22.96
N GLY A 205 -5.29 4.16 22.07
CA GLY A 205 -5.39 5.61 22.29
C GLY A 205 -4.03 6.31 22.40
N LEU A 206 -2.94 5.61 22.05
CA LEU A 206 -1.59 6.18 21.95
C LEU A 206 -1.44 7.06 20.71
N ALA A 207 -2.40 6.97 19.79
CA ALA A 207 -2.71 8.02 18.84
C ALA A 207 -3.33 9.23 19.56
N GLY A 208 -2.54 9.95 20.38
CA GLY A 208 -3.04 11.08 21.18
C GLY A 208 -1.96 12.07 21.66
N SER A 209 -1.82 13.18 20.93
CA SER A 209 -1.14 14.46 21.31
C SER A 209 0.37 14.64 21.05
N VAL A 210 0.80 14.51 19.80
CA VAL A 210 1.54 15.63 19.16
C VAL A 210 0.94 15.83 17.78
N ALA A 211 -0.21 16.50 17.76
CA ALA A 211 -0.51 17.31 16.59
C ALA A 211 0.62 18.36 16.50
N PRO A 212 1.23 18.62 15.33
CA PRO A 212 1.82 19.93 15.15
C PRO A 212 0.66 20.88 15.42
N ALA A 213 0.76 21.71 16.48
CA ALA A 213 -0.32 22.54 17.03
C ALA A 213 -1.44 22.69 16.00
N SER A 214 -2.50 21.88 16.13
CA SER A 214 -3.57 21.89 15.15
C SER A 214 -4.31 23.19 15.38
N VAL A 215 -3.80 24.25 14.75
CA VAL A 215 -4.63 25.35 14.32
C VAL A 215 -5.81 24.64 13.66
N PRO A 216 -7.05 24.76 14.18
CA PRO A 216 -8.19 24.12 13.57
C PRO A 216 -8.21 24.53 12.10
N PHE A 217 -8.51 23.58 11.21
CA PHE A 217 -8.65 23.89 9.80
C PHE A 217 -9.68 24.99 9.64
N ALA A 218 -9.18 26.18 9.33
CA ALA A 218 -9.95 27.39 9.20
C ALA A 218 -9.86 27.78 7.72
N PRO A 219 -10.81 27.34 6.90
CA PRO A 219 -10.77 27.65 5.48
C PRO A 219 -10.80 29.15 5.30
N THR A 220 -9.81 29.67 4.58
CA THR A 220 -9.69 31.09 4.27
C THR A 220 -10.06 31.36 2.83
N HIS A 221 -9.94 30.35 1.97
CA HIS A 221 -10.16 30.45 0.54
C HIS A 221 -10.87 29.21 0.00
N ARG A 222 -11.43 29.33 -1.19
CA ARG A 222 -11.97 28.24 -1.98
C ARG A 222 -11.37 28.22 -3.38
N VAL A 223 -11.26 27.02 -3.95
CA VAL A 223 -10.83 26.83 -5.34
C VAL A 223 -11.90 27.34 -6.30
N VAL A 224 -11.52 28.27 -7.17
CA VAL A 224 -12.42 28.88 -8.18
C VAL A 224 -12.56 28.06 -9.47
N PRO A 225 -11.49 27.53 -10.09
CA PRO A 225 -11.62 26.76 -11.32
C PRO A 225 -12.21 25.37 -11.06
N LEU A 226 -12.69 24.72 -12.12
CA LEU A 226 -13.19 23.33 -12.09
C LEU A 226 -12.20 22.37 -11.42
N GLN A 227 -10.91 22.61 -11.62
CA GLN A 227 -9.84 21.80 -11.06
C GLN A 227 -8.58 22.65 -10.81
N LEU A 228 -7.96 22.48 -9.65
CA LEU A 228 -6.68 23.10 -9.29
C LEU A 228 -5.73 22.04 -8.73
N ASN A 229 -4.47 22.07 -9.15
CA ASN A 229 -3.50 21.07 -8.72
C ASN A 229 -2.72 21.53 -7.50
N LEU A 230 -2.81 20.78 -6.39
CA LEU A 230 -1.94 20.90 -5.22
C LEU A 230 -0.56 20.35 -5.58
N ARG A 231 0.50 21.08 -5.24
CA ARG A 231 1.86 20.70 -5.64
C ARG A 231 2.88 20.70 -4.50
N SER A 232 3.94 19.91 -4.64
CA SER A 232 5.07 19.88 -3.70
C SER A 232 6.05 21.05 -3.90
N ALA A 233 6.06 21.65 -5.09
CA ALA A 233 6.90 22.80 -5.43
C ALA A 233 6.17 23.73 -6.41
N PRO A 234 6.49 25.04 -6.44
CA PRO A 234 5.77 26.06 -7.21
C PRO A 234 6.15 26.03 -8.70
N ARG A 235 5.95 24.88 -9.33
CA ARG A 235 6.28 24.60 -10.73
C ARG A 235 5.22 23.69 -11.32
N VAL A 236 4.71 24.05 -12.49
CA VAL A 236 3.75 23.23 -13.24
C VAL A 236 4.47 22.06 -13.91
N SER A 237 4.55 20.93 -13.21
CA SER A 237 5.20 19.70 -13.69
C SER A 237 4.50 18.47 -13.12
N PRO A 238 4.38 17.34 -13.84
CA PRO A 238 3.83 16.11 -13.27
C PRO A 238 4.57 15.65 -12.01
N ALA A 239 5.89 15.86 -11.94
CA ALA A 239 6.72 15.48 -10.79
C ALA A 239 6.43 16.26 -9.51
N THR A 240 5.66 17.36 -9.59
CA THR A 240 5.30 18.16 -8.42
C THR A 240 3.85 17.98 -8.03
N LEU A 241 3.05 17.17 -8.74
CA LEU A 241 1.63 17.01 -8.46
C LEU A 241 1.41 16.16 -7.19
N LEU A 242 0.71 16.71 -6.21
CA LEU A 242 0.35 16.01 -4.98
C LEU A 242 -1.10 15.54 -4.98
N ALA A 243 -2.03 16.39 -5.44
CA ALA A 243 -3.45 16.10 -5.52
C ALA A 243 -4.15 17.06 -6.48
N SER A 244 -5.38 16.72 -6.86
CA SER A 244 -6.28 17.65 -7.56
C SER A 244 -7.40 18.08 -6.64
N LEU A 245 -7.67 19.37 -6.65
CA LEU A 245 -8.69 20.03 -5.85
C LEU A 245 -9.82 20.40 -6.80
N ALA A 246 -11.03 19.95 -6.50
CA ALA A 246 -12.20 20.31 -7.29
C ALA A 246 -12.61 21.76 -7.01
N GLN A 247 -13.41 22.35 -7.90
CA GLN A 247 -14.06 23.63 -7.64
C GLN A 247 -14.78 23.61 -6.29
N GLY A 248 -14.66 24.70 -5.54
CA GLY A 248 -15.29 24.83 -4.22
C GLY A 248 -14.55 24.11 -3.09
N THR A 249 -13.48 23.34 -3.37
CA THR A 249 -12.64 22.79 -2.30
C THR A 249 -12.10 23.92 -1.44
N GLU A 250 -12.36 23.85 -0.15
CA GLU A 250 -11.90 24.85 0.81
C GLU A 250 -10.44 24.59 1.17
N VAL A 251 -9.66 25.67 1.27
CA VAL A 251 -8.24 25.62 1.60
C VAL A 251 -7.91 26.69 2.64
N GLU A 252 -6.91 26.39 3.46
CA GLU A 252 -6.32 27.33 4.39
C GLU A 252 -4.99 27.83 3.81
N VAL A 253 -4.95 29.07 3.36
CA VAL A 253 -3.71 29.73 2.92
C VAL A 253 -2.84 30.03 4.13
N ARG A 254 -1.61 29.52 4.12
CA ARG A 254 -0.63 29.63 5.22
C ARG A 254 0.43 30.71 4.98
N GLY A 255 0.40 31.34 3.80
CA GLY A 255 1.33 32.40 3.39
C GLY A 255 1.92 32.17 2.01
N PRO A 256 2.87 33.03 1.58
CA PRO A 256 3.47 32.92 0.26
C PRO A 256 4.28 31.62 0.10
N GLY A 257 4.31 31.11 -1.12
CA GLY A 257 5.17 30.03 -1.58
C GLY A 257 6.56 30.54 -1.98
N ALA A 258 7.44 29.61 -2.38
CA ALA A 258 8.83 29.93 -2.76
C ALA A 258 8.98 30.66 -4.11
N ALA A 259 7.88 30.93 -4.82
CA ALA A 259 7.86 31.68 -6.08
C ALA A 259 6.67 32.66 -6.12
N ALA A 260 6.84 33.78 -6.82
CA ALA A 260 5.81 34.80 -6.94
C ALA A 260 4.52 34.24 -7.57
N GLY A 261 3.36 34.62 -7.02
CA GLY A 261 2.04 34.15 -7.46
C GLY A 261 1.68 32.74 -6.98
N TRP A 262 2.50 32.11 -6.13
CA TRP A 262 2.20 30.84 -5.48
C TRP A 262 2.01 31.03 -3.98
N VAL A 263 1.07 30.29 -3.41
CA VAL A 263 0.77 30.30 -1.98
C VAL A 263 0.83 28.90 -1.40
N ARG A 264 1.34 28.79 -0.17
CA ARG A 264 1.28 27.55 0.61
C ARG A 264 -0.12 27.39 1.15
N VAL A 265 -0.69 26.21 0.93
CA VAL A 265 -2.03 25.88 1.38
C VAL A 265 -2.04 24.58 2.15
N ARG A 266 -2.95 24.52 3.10
CA ARG A 266 -3.36 23.31 3.79
C ARG A 266 -4.78 22.96 3.35
N VAL A 267 -5.06 21.69 3.11
CA VAL A 267 -6.35 21.21 2.62
C VAL A 267 -6.69 19.84 3.19
N MET A 268 -7.97 19.63 3.53
CA MET A 268 -8.47 18.34 3.96
C MET A 268 -8.95 17.54 2.74
N LEU A 269 -8.32 16.40 2.45
CA LEU A 269 -8.73 15.49 1.37
C LEU A 269 -8.96 14.09 1.93
N GLY A 270 -10.19 13.56 1.79
CA GLY A 270 -10.53 12.22 2.28
C GLY A 270 -10.26 12.03 3.79
N GLY A 271 -10.51 13.06 4.60
CA GLY A 271 -10.22 13.05 6.05
C GLY A 271 -8.74 13.18 6.43
N THR A 272 -7.84 13.32 5.45
CA THR A 272 -6.40 13.50 5.67
C THR A 272 -6.00 14.94 5.37
N MET A 273 -5.25 15.56 6.28
CA MET A 273 -4.69 16.88 6.06
C MET A 273 -3.50 16.80 5.10
N ARG A 274 -3.50 17.62 4.05
CA ARG A 274 -2.40 17.73 3.10
C ARG A 274 -1.91 19.16 3.01
N GLU A 275 -0.60 19.31 2.83
CA GLU A 275 0.04 20.59 2.59
C GLU A 275 0.72 20.61 1.21
N GLY A 276 0.77 21.78 0.61
CA GLY A 276 1.42 21.98 -0.68
C GLY A 276 1.33 23.44 -1.13
N VAL A 277 1.58 23.67 -2.41
CA VAL A 277 1.49 24.98 -3.04
C VAL A 277 0.52 24.98 -4.22
N VAL A 278 -0.18 26.09 -4.40
CA VAL A 278 -1.08 26.36 -5.53
C VAL A 278 -0.84 27.78 -6.05
N ALA A 279 -1.27 28.07 -7.29
CA ALA A 279 -1.23 29.43 -7.82
C ALA A 279 -2.38 30.26 -7.22
N GLU A 280 -2.03 31.41 -6.64
CA GLU A 280 -2.91 32.25 -5.83
C GLU A 280 -4.13 32.76 -6.60
N GLN A 281 -3.95 33.11 -7.88
CA GLN A 281 -4.98 33.63 -8.77
C GLN A 281 -6.20 32.72 -8.96
N TYR A 282 -6.11 31.44 -8.55
CA TYR A 282 -7.20 30.47 -8.64
C TYR A 282 -7.95 30.26 -7.32
N LEU A 283 -7.66 31.07 -6.30
CA LEU A 283 -8.31 31.07 -5.01
C LEU A 283 -9.20 32.30 -4.84
N ALA A 284 -10.34 32.14 -4.19
CA ALA A 284 -11.19 33.24 -3.74
C ALA A 284 -11.39 33.19 -2.23
N ALA A 285 -11.27 34.32 -1.55
CA ALA A 285 -11.44 34.41 -0.10
C ALA A 285 -12.87 34.00 0.34
N VAL A 286 -12.97 33.35 1.49
CA VAL A 286 -14.22 32.96 2.15
C VAL A 286 -14.38 33.82 3.41
N ALA A 287 -15.55 34.44 3.59
CA ALA A 287 -15.83 35.25 4.77
C ALA A 287 -15.92 34.37 6.04
N PRO A 288 -15.37 34.81 7.19
CA PRO A 288 -15.43 34.03 8.42
C PRO A 288 -16.87 33.90 8.93
N GLN A 289 -17.38 32.67 9.08
CA GLN A 289 -18.69 32.46 9.72
C GLN A 289 -18.60 32.70 11.25
N PRO A 290 -19.58 33.39 11.86
CA PRO A 290 -19.62 33.56 13.31
C PRO A 290 -19.93 32.23 14.01
N ARG A 291 -19.15 31.91 15.05
CA ARG A 291 -19.35 30.75 15.91
C ARG A 291 -20.67 30.89 16.68
N ALA A 292 -21.65 30.03 16.38
CA ALA A 292 -22.85 29.92 17.19
C ALA A 292 -22.49 29.42 18.60
N ARG A 293 -22.88 30.20 19.62
CA ARG A 293 -22.75 29.89 21.05
C ARG A 293 -23.48 28.59 21.40
N GLY A 294 -22.88 27.83 22.30
CA GLY A 294 -23.34 26.51 22.71
C GLY A 294 -24.80 26.46 23.16
N ARG A 295 -25.51 25.45 22.65
CA ARG A 295 -26.41 24.67 23.50
C ARG A 295 -25.66 23.42 23.90
N ALA A 296 -25.54 23.21 25.21
CA ALA A 296 -25.13 21.93 25.77
C ALA A 296 -26.03 20.85 25.18
N ARG A 297 -25.49 20.03 24.28
CA ARG A 297 -26.10 18.74 23.96
C ARG A 297 -25.68 17.82 25.10
N ALA A 298 -26.67 17.47 25.92
CA ALA A 298 -26.60 16.36 26.85
C ALA A 298 -25.89 15.18 26.19
N ALA A 299 -25.13 14.43 27.00
CA ALA A 299 -24.42 13.23 26.58
C ALA A 299 -25.30 12.36 25.68
N LEU A 300 -25.02 12.37 24.37
CA LEU A 300 -25.54 11.39 23.44
C LEU A 300 -24.74 10.11 23.68
N GLN A 301 -25.28 9.27 24.57
CA GLN A 301 -25.04 7.85 24.50
C GLN A 301 -25.29 7.38 23.06
N GLY A 302 -24.32 6.68 22.48
CA GLY A 302 -24.42 6.04 21.17
C GLY A 302 -24.36 7.02 20.00
N ALA A 303 -23.16 7.25 19.45
CA ALA A 303 -23.07 7.59 18.04
C ALA A 303 -23.57 6.36 17.27
N ALA A 304 -24.85 6.35 16.90
CA ALA A 304 -25.38 5.35 15.99
C ALA A 304 -24.51 5.40 14.73
N SER A 305 -23.79 4.31 14.47
CA SER A 305 -23.09 4.10 13.20
C SER A 305 -24.08 4.34 12.08
N LEU A 306 -23.73 5.20 11.11
CA LEU A 306 -24.51 5.30 9.88
C LEU A 306 -24.66 3.87 9.30
N PRO A 307 -25.86 3.47 8.87
CA PRO A 307 -26.08 2.13 8.35
C PRO A 307 -25.15 1.90 7.15
N ALA A 308 -24.52 0.72 7.10
CA ALA A 308 -23.72 0.31 5.96
C ALA A 308 -24.61 0.27 4.71
N LEU A 309 -24.15 0.86 3.60
CA LEU A 309 -24.89 0.85 2.35
C LEU A 309 -25.02 -0.59 1.84
N PRO A 310 -26.23 -1.05 1.47
CA PRO A 310 -26.40 -2.39 0.93
C PRO A 310 -25.79 -2.50 -0.48
N PRO A 311 -25.31 -3.69 -0.88
CA PRO A 311 -24.98 -3.99 -2.26
C PRO A 311 -26.15 -3.67 -3.20
N ALA A 312 -25.91 -2.91 -4.27
CA ALA A 312 -26.86 -2.73 -5.35
C ALA A 312 -26.79 -3.94 -6.30
N VAL A 313 -27.78 -4.82 -6.23
CA VAL A 313 -27.89 -6.02 -7.09
C VAL A 313 -29.30 -6.09 -7.67
N LEU A 314 -29.39 -6.27 -8.99
CA LEU A 314 -30.67 -6.52 -9.66
C LEU A 314 -31.02 -8.01 -9.59
N HIS A 315 -31.78 -8.37 -8.55
CA HIS A 315 -32.44 -9.66 -8.45
C HIS A 315 -33.77 -9.57 -9.19
N ASP A 316 -33.76 -9.80 -10.51
CA ASP A 316 -35.00 -9.94 -11.26
C ASP A 316 -35.15 -11.35 -11.80
N ALA A 317 -36.40 -11.82 -11.86
CA ALA A 317 -36.79 -13.19 -12.19
C ALA A 317 -36.67 -13.53 -13.69
N LEU A 318 -35.85 -12.78 -14.45
CA LEU A 318 -35.46 -13.13 -15.82
C LEU A 318 -34.45 -14.29 -15.76
N SER A 319 -34.99 -15.46 -15.39
CA SER A 319 -34.36 -16.76 -15.36
C SER A 319 -33.81 -17.12 -16.75
N ALA A 320 -32.55 -16.76 -17.03
CA ALA A 320 -31.60 -17.46 -17.89
C ALA A 320 -30.35 -16.61 -18.25
N THR A 321 -29.80 -15.79 -17.35
CA THR A 321 -28.47 -15.19 -17.58
C THR A 321 -27.40 -16.27 -17.58
N SER A 322 -26.65 -16.36 -18.67
CA SER A 322 -25.69 -17.43 -18.92
C SER A 322 -24.47 -16.90 -19.68
N ARG A 323 -23.34 -17.62 -19.64
CA ARG A 323 -22.12 -17.24 -20.37
C ARG A 323 -22.34 -17.23 -21.88
N VAL A 324 -23.22 -18.10 -22.37
CA VAL A 324 -23.52 -18.27 -23.82
C VAL A 324 -24.51 -17.25 -24.38
N ARG A 325 -25.11 -16.42 -23.53
CA ARG A 325 -26.00 -15.32 -23.91
C ARG A 325 -25.29 -13.99 -23.77
N ALA A 326 -25.65 -13.04 -24.63
CA ALA A 326 -24.94 -11.78 -24.72
C ALA A 326 -25.68 -10.65 -23.96
N GLU A 327 -26.96 -10.88 -23.69
CA GLU A 327 -27.89 -10.03 -22.96
C GLU A 327 -27.75 -10.22 -21.44
N GLY A 328 -28.35 -9.31 -20.67
CA GLY A 328 -28.43 -9.44 -19.20
C GLY A 328 -27.09 -9.31 -18.46
N ARG A 329 -26.12 -8.55 -19.02
CA ARG A 329 -24.80 -8.33 -18.39
C ARG A 329 -24.87 -7.66 -17.02
N ILE A 330 -25.89 -6.84 -16.80
CA ILE A 330 -26.14 -6.15 -15.53
C ILE A 330 -26.60 -7.11 -14.41
N HIS A 331 -27.08 -8.31 -14.75
CA HIS A 331 -27.52 -9.32 -13.78
C HIS A 331 -26.42 -10.39 -13.55
N PRO A 332 -26.33 -10.95 -12.34
CA PRO A 332 -25.46 -12.10 -12.04
C PRO A 332 -25.74 -13.32 -12.94
N LEU A 333 -24.75 -14.22 -13.04
CA LEU A 333 -24.92 -15.49 -13.75
C LEU A 333 -25.82 -16.44 -12.97
N ALA A 334 -26.76 -17.08 -13.67
CA ALA A 334 -27.76 -17.97 -13.09
C ALA A 334 -27.52 -19.46 -13.38
N GLU A 335 -26.39 -19.81 -14.00
CA GLU A 335 -26.03 -21.20 -14.32
C GLU A 335 -25.87 -22.06 -13.04
N GLY A 336 -26.26 -23.33 -13.10
CA GLY A 336 -26.30 -24.22 -11.93
C GLY A 336 -24.95 -24.84 -11.55
N ASP A 337 -24.03 -24.94 -12.51
CA ASP A 337 -22.70 -25.54 -12.40
C ASP A 337 -21.61 -24.53 -12.01
N ARG A 338 -22.00 -23.44 -11.33
CA ARG A 338 -21.10 -22.34 -10.98
C ARG A 338 -20.00 -22.79 -9.99
N PRO A 339 -18.71 -22.60 -10.31
CA PRO A 339 -17.65 -22.75 -9.33
C PRO A 339 -17.73 -21.62 -8.30
N ALA A 340 -17.13 -21.86 -7.13
CA ALA A 340 -17.04 -20.88 -6.06
C ALA A 340 -15.67 -20.93 -5.39
N ARG A 341 -15.31 -19.82 -4.74
CA ARG A 341 -14.08 -19.68 -3.97
C ARG A 341 -14.40 -19.56 -2.49
N ASN A 342 -14.12 -20.60 -1.72
CA ASN A 342 -14.48 -20.72 -0.30
C ASN A 342 -13.28 -21.08 0.60
N ALA A 343 -12.15 -21.47 0.01
CA ALA A 343 -10.97 -21.89 0.76
C ALA A 343 -10.34 -20.72 1.53
N ARG A 344 -9.93 -21.02 2.77
CA ARG A 344 -9.21 -20.08 3.66
C ARG A 344 -7.69 -20.11 3.47
N VAL A 345 -7.17 -21.20 2.90
CA VAL A 345 -5.74 -21.38 2.64
C VAL A 345 -5.41 -20.82 1.27
N SER A 346 -4.38 -19.99 1.17
CA SER A 346 -4.03 -19.24 -0.05
C SER A 346 -3.86 -20.13 -1.30
N THR A 347 -3.20 -21.28 -1.17
CA THR A 347 -2.96 -22.20 -2.30
C THR A 347 -4.26 -22.82 -2.82
N ALA A 348 -5.14 -23.27 -1.94
CA ALA A 348 -6.45 -23.80 -2.30
C ALA A 348 -7.35 -22.69 -2.89
N ARG A 349 -7.31 -21.49 -2.30
CA ARG A 349 -8.04 -20.30 -2.76
C ARG A 349 -7.62 -19.88 -4.17
N ALA A 350 -6.33 -19.97 -4.49
CA ALA A 350 -5.80 -19.71 -5.83
C ALA A 350 -6.28 -20.76 -6.85
N ALA A 351 -6.32 -22.04 -6.48
CA ALA A 351 -6.84 -23.11 -7.34
C ALA A 351 -8.35 -22.97 -7.62
N GLU A 352 -9.13 -22.57 -6.62
CA GLU A 352 -10.56 -22.26 -6.79
C GLU A 352 -10.78 -21.04 -7.69
N LEU A 353 -9.98 -19.98 -7.52
CA LEU A 353 -10.02 -18.82 -8.41
C LEU A 353 -9.65 -19.21 -9.85
N GLN A 354 -8.66 -20.09 -10.04
CA GLN A 354 -8.33 -20.63 -11.35
C GLN A 354 -9.51 -21.42 -11.95
N SER A 355 -10.20 -22.23 -11.14
CA SER A 355 -11.40 -22.97 -11.58
C SER A 355 -12.53 -22.03 -12.03
N ILE A 356 -12.71 -20.89 -11.36
CA ILE A 356 -13.62 -19.82 -11.78
C ILE A 356 -13.20 -19.26 -13.14
N LEU A 357 -11.93 -18.92 -13.34
CA LEU A 357 -11.42 -18.36 -14.60
C LEU A 357 -11.56 -19.34 -15.76
N ASP A 358 -11.27 -20.62 -15.52
CA ASP A 358 -11.39 -21.71 -16.50
C ASP A 358 -12.85 -21.98 -16.86
N TRP A 359 -13.76 -21.87 -15.89
CA TRP A 359 -15.18 -21.95 -16.17
C TRP A 359 -15.65 -20.72 -16.96
N LEU A 360 -15.33 -19.50 -16.53
CA LEU A 360 -15.70 -18.29 -17.27
C LEU A 360 -15.18 -18.33 -18.71
N ASP A 361 -14.01 -18.93 -18.94
CA ASP A 361 -13.36 -19.13 -20.23
C ASP A 361 -13.58 -17.96 -21.20
N VAL A 362 -12.99 -16.83 -20.86
CA VAL A 362 -13.20 -15.57 -21.58
C VAL A 362 -12.80 -15.65 -23.06
N ALA A 363 -11.96 -16.63 -23.43
CA ALA A 363 -11.52 -16.85 -24.80
C ALA A 363 -12.48 -17.73 -25.61
N ASN A 364 -13.39 -18.47 -24.97
CA ASN A 364 -14.35 -19.33 -25.66
C ASN A 364 -15.28 -18.50 -26.56
N PRO A 365 -15.34 -18.76 -27.87
CA PRO A 365 -16.25 -18.04 -28.77
C PRO A 365 -17.73 -18.30 -28.45
N ALA A 366 -18.08 -19.42 -27.82
CA ALA A 366 -19.44 -19.72 -27.39
C ALA A 366 -19.89 -18.83 -26.23
N HIS A 367 -18.96 -18.30 -25.41
CA HIS A 367 -19.27 -17.44 -24.27
C HIS A 367 -19.53 -15.99 -24.72
N ARG A 368 -20.65 -15.79 -25.42
CA ARG A 368 -21.06 -14.51 -26.03
C ARG A 368 -21.20 -13.36 -25.03
N ARG A 369 -21.37 -13.66 -23.74
CA ARG A 369 -21.41 -12.67 -22.65
C ARG A 369 -20.16 -11.78 -22.62
N TYR A 370 -19.00 -12.35 -22.90
CA TYR A 370 -17.69 -11.66 -22.86
C TYR A 370 -17.23 -11.15 -24.23
N ARG A 371 -18.15 -11.08 -25.20
CA ARG A 371 -17.90 -10.59 -26.56
C ARG A 371 -18.63 -9.27 -26.79
N PRO A 372 -17.96 -8.22 -27.32
CA PRO A 372 -18.62 -6.95 -27.60
C PRO A 372 -19.82 -7.13 -28.55
N LEU A 373 -20.92 -6.46 -28.23
CA LEU A 373 -22.10 -6.27 -29.09
C LEU A 373 -22.22 -4.78 -29.35
N ASP A 374 -22.35 -4.38 -30.61
CA ASP A 374 -22.62 -2.99 -31.02
C ASP A 374 -21.68 -1.95 -30.37
N GLY A 375 -20.40 -2.30 -30.20
CA GLY A 375 -19.41 -1.42 -29.58
C GLY A 375 -19.47 -1.29 -28.06
N LYS A 376 -20.43 -1.94 -27.37
CA LYS A 376 -20.51 -1.93 -25.90
C LYS A 376 -19.38 -2.76 -25.26
N GLY A 377 -18.78 -2.19 -24.21
CA GLY A 377 -17.72 -2.82 -23.42
C GLY A 377 -18.22 -4.04 -22.64
N VAL A 378 -17.37 -5.06 -22.52
CA VAL A 378 -17.68 -6.34 -21.84
C VAL A 378 -16.77 -6.63 -20.64
N ALA A 379 -15.74 -5.81 -20.46
CA ALA A 379 -14.73 -6.01 -19.43
C ALA A 379 -15.32 -5.93 -18.02
N LEU A 380 -16.22 -4.99 -17.75
CA LEU A 380 -16.87 -4.87 -16.44
C LEU A 380 -17.73 -6.10 -16.11
N ALA A 381 -18.53 -6.59 -17.06
CA ALA A 381 -19.32 -7.79 -16.86
C ALA A 381 -18.44 -8.99 -16.49
N TYR A 382 -17.34 -9.18 -17.23
CA TYR A 382 -16.39 -10.26 -16.96
C TYR A 382 -15.74 -10.18 -15.58
N VAL A 383 -15.20 -9.01 -15.21
CA VAL A 383 -14.55 -8.79 -13.91
C VAL A 383 -15.55 -8.97 -12.78
N ALA A 384 -16.77 -8.45 -12.93
CA ALA A 384 -17.81 -8.57 -11.91
C ALA A 384 -18.42 -9.97 -11.83
N ASP A 385 -18.43 -10.77 -12.91
CA ASP A 385 -18.82 -12.20 -12.86
C ASP A 385 -17.76 -13.01 -12.12
N CYS A 386 -16.47 -12.73 -12.35
CA CYS A 386 -15.39 -13.34 -11.58
C CYS A 386 -15.47 -12.99 -10.09
N ALA A 387 -15.71 -11.71 -9.76
CA ALA A 387 -15.87 -11.26 -8.39
C ALA A 387 -17.06 -11.96 -7.70
N ASP A 388 -18.23 -12.01 -8.35
CA ASP A 388 -19.44 -12.65 -7.82
C ASP A 388 -19.22 -14.14 -7.51
N LEU A 389 -18.64 -14.89 -8.44
CA LEU A 389 -18.28 -16.31 -8.24
C LEU A 389 -17.24 -16.50 -7.13
N ALA A 390 -16.37 -15.51 -6.94
CA ALA A 390 -15.36 -15.49 -5.89
C ALA A 390 -15.89 -15.00 -4.52
N GLY A 391 -17.20 -14.72 -4.41
CA GLY A 391 -17.83 -14.22 -3.19
C GLY A 391 -17.55 -12.74 -2.88
N VAL A 392 -17.15 -11.96 -3.89
CA VAL A 392 -16.74 -10.56 -3.77
C VAL A 392 -17.73 -9.66 -4.48
N TYR A 393 -18.19 -8.60 -3.80
CA TYR A 393 -19.08 -7.63 -4.43
C TYR A 393 -18.32 -6.62 -5.29
N LEU A 394 -18.70 -6.53 -6.57
CA LEU A 394 -18.29 -5.46 -7.48
C LEU A 394 -19.51 -4.98 -8.28
N PRO A 395 -19.87 -3.70 -8.22
CA PRO A 395 -21.11 -3.22 -8.83
C PRO A 395 -21.08 -3.25 -10.36
N ARG A 396 -22.24 -3.60 -10.92
CA ARG A 396 -22.60 -3.35 -12.34
C ARG A 396 -23.67 -2.28 -12.46
N VAL A 397 -24.43 -2.13 -11.39
CA VAL A 397 -25.36 -1.04 -11.16
C VAL A 397 -25.03 -0.40 -9.81
N TRP A 398 -25.38 0.86 -9.65
CA TRP A 398 -25.24 1.55 -8.37
C TRP A 398 -26.43 2.45 -8.08
N TRP A 399 -26.67 2.70 -6.79
CA TRP A 399 -27.76 3.52 -6.28
C TRP A 399 -27.72 4.95 -6.85
N THR A 400 -28.89 5.50 -7.19
CA THR A 400 -29.01 6.93 -7.53
C THR A 400 -28.82 7.80 -6.28
N ASP A 401 -28.44 9.07 -6.45
CA ASP A 401 -28.27 9.99 -5.30
C ASP A 401 -29.52 10.07 -4.41
N SER A 402 -30.71 9.97 -5.01
CA SER A 402 -31.98 9.94 -4.28
C SER A 402 -32.11 8.68 -3.43
N ALA A 403 -31.78 7.51 -4.00
CA ALA A 403 -31.77 6.25 -3.27
C ALA A 403 -30.71 6.22 -2.17
N LEU A 404 -29.49 6.72 -2.44
CA LEU A 404 -28.43 6.85 -1.45
C LEU A 404 -28.86 7.70 -0.26
N ARG A 405 -29.51 8.85 -0.50
CA ARG A 405 -30.04 9.70 0.59
C ARG A 405 -31.03 8.93 1.46
N ARG A 406 -31.96 8.21 0.85
CA ARG A 406 -32.97 7.40 1.56
C ARG A 406 -32.36 6.25 2.35
N LEU A 407 -31.40 5.52 1.77
CA LEU A 407 -30.64 4.47 2.46
C LEU A 407 -29.87 5.02 3.65
N THR A 408 -29.26 6.21 3.51
CA THR A 408 -28.53 6.88 4.61
C THR A 408 -29.46 7.27 5.76
N LEU A 409 -30.75 7.50 5.48
CA LEU A 409 -31.80 7.74 6.47
C LEU A 409 -32.36 6.44 7.09
N GLY A 410 -31.84 5.28 6.71
CA GLY A 410 -32.28 3.96 7.19
C GLY A 410 -33.54 3.43 6.48
N GLU A 411 -33.97 4.04 5.38
CA GLU A 411 -35.09 3.51 4.60
C GLU A 411 -34.69 2.26 3.81
N ALA A 412 -35.59 1.28 3.73
CA ALA A 412 -35.45 0.18 2.79
C ALA A 412 -35.73 0.66 1.35
N VAL A 413 -34.74 0.52 0.47
CA VAL A 413 -34.86 0.88 -0.95
C VAL A 413 -34.63 -0.37 -1.81
N ALA A 414 -35.62 -0.75 -2.61
CA ALA A 414 -35.47 -1.85 -3.56
C ALA A 414 -34.61 -1.40 -4.76
N ALA A 415 -33.77 -2.29 -5.30
CA ALA A 415 -33.00 -2.04 -6.51
C ALA A 415 -33.87 -2.23 -7.76
N VAL A 416 -34.23 -1.11 -8.40
CA VAL A 416 -35.06 -1.05 -9.61
C VAL A 416 -34.29 -0.20 -10.63
N LEU A 417 -33.99 -0.82 -11.77
CA LEU A 417 -33.20 -0.19 -12.82
C LEU A 417 -33.87 1.12 -13.29
N ASP A 418 -33.04 2.15 -13.49
CA ASP A 418 -33.40 3.51 -13.89
C ASP A 418 -34.28 4.31 -12.92
N GLN A 419 -34.71 3.69 -11.80
CA GLN A 419 -35.45 4.37 -10.74
C GLN A 419 -34.58 4.59 -9.50
N THR A 420 -34.07 3.50 -8.92
CA THR A 420 -33.28 3.53 -7.67
C THR A 420 -31.84 3.13 -7.89
N VAL A 421 -31.53 2.38 -8.97
CA VAL A 421 -30.16 2.06 -9.40
C VAL A 421 -29.96 2.37 -10.88
N ARG A 422 -28.73 2.64 -11.30
CA ARG A 422 -28.33 2.84 -12.70
C ARG A 422 -27.14 1.97 -13.05
N GLU A 423 -27.05 1.52 -14.30
CA GLU A 423 -25.85 0.86 -14.80
C GLU A 423 -24.64 1.79 -14.66
N ILE A 424 -23.52 1.25 -14.20
CA ILE A 424 -22.27 2.00 -14.10
C ILE A 424 -21.28 1.54 -15.16
N GLY A 425 -20.60 2.51 -15.78
CA GLY A 425 -19.46 2.25 -16.67
C GLY A 425 -18.16 2.10 -15.88
N ILE A 426 -17.07 1.75 -16.58
CA ILE A 426 -15.74 1.55 -15.95
C ILE A 426 -15.19 2.84 -15.33
N ASN A 427 -15.49 4.01 -15.89
CA ASN A 427 -15.10 5.30 -15.29
C ASN A 427 -15.79 5.49 -13.92
N ALA A 428 -17.08 5.18 -13.83
CA ALA A 428 -17.83 5.25 -12.58
C ALA A 428 -17.43 4.14 -11.59
N LEU A 429 -17.02 2.96 -12.09
CA LEU A 429 -16.43 1.91 -11.25
C LEU A 429 -15.12 2.36 -10.60
N HIS A 430 -14.26 3.06 -11.35
CA HIS A 430 -13.02 3.62 -10.80
C HIS A 430 -13.34 4.54 -9.61
N ASP A 431 -14.27 5.47 -9.80
CA ASP A 431 -14.69 6.42 -8.76
C ASP A 431 -15.39 5.68 -7.59
N TRP A 432 -16.22 4.67 -7.87
CA TRP A 432 -16.87 3.86 -6.83
C TRP A 432 -15.86 3.09 -5.99
N LEU A 433 -14.82 2.52 -6.60
CA LEU A 433 -13.77 1.83 -5.85
C LEU A 433 -13.03 2.82 -4.92
N ASP A 434 -12.75 4.04 -5.39
CA ASP A 434 -12.17 5.11 -4.57
C ASP A 434 -13.07 5.52 -3.39
N ASP A 435 -14.35 5.72 -3.64
CA ASP A 435 -15.28 6.28 -2.65
C ASP A 435 -15.86 5.24 -1.69
N GLN A 436 -16.11 4.02 -2.19
CA GLN A 436 -16.90 2.99 -1.52
C GLN A 436 -16.15 1.66 -1.39
N GLY A 437 -15.14 1.39 -2.22
CA GLY A 437 -14.51 0.07 -2.32
C GLY A 437 -14.11 -0.52 -0.96
N THR A 438 -13.51 0.29 -0.08
CA THR A 438 -13.09 -0.15 1.26
C THR A 438 -14.26 -0.56 2.16
N ALA A 439 -15.42 0.09 2.06
CA ALA A 439 -16.63 -0.32 2.79
C ALA A 439 -17.14 -1.69 2.33
N PHE A 440 -16.78 -2.10 1.10
CA PHE A 440 -17.10 -3.40 0.50
C PHE A 440 -15.90 -4.36 0.49
N GLY A 441 -14.89 -4.14 1.34
CA GLY A 441 -13.75 -5.05 1.52
C GLY A 441 -12.61 -4.92 0.51
N TRP A 442 -12.70 -4.00 -0.45
CA TRP A 442 -11.61 -3.74 -1.40
C TRP A 442 -10.47 -2.97 -0.75
N VAL A 443 -9.25 -3.39 -1.02
CA VAL A 443 -8.02 -2.76 -0.54
C VAL A 443 -7.26 -2.16 -1.72
N ARG A 444 -6.93 -0.87 -1.61
CA ARG A 444 -6.10 -0.17 -2.60
C ARG A 444 -4.70 -0.78 -2.57
N GLU A 445 -4.21 -1.15 -3.75
CA GLU A 445 -2.84 -1.58 -3.96
C GLU A 445 -2.10 -0.55 -4.82
N LEU A 446 -0.81 -0.37 -4.55
CA LEU A 446 0.03 0.62 -5.23
C LEU A 446 1.18 -0.06 -5.99
N ASP A 447 1.48 -1.31 -5.66
CA ASP A 447 2.58 -2.05 -6.28
C ASP A 447 2.06 -3.24 -7.11
N PRO A 448 2.36 -3.29 -8.42
CA PRO A 448 1.98 -4.42 -9.28
C PRO A 448 2.59 -5.76 -8.81
N THR A 449 3.71 -5.74 -8.08
CA THR A 449 4.33 -6.94 -7.48
C THR A 449 3.45 -7.52 -6.39
N LEU A 450 2.87 -6.66 -5.54
CA LEU A 450 2.00 -7.07 -4.46
C LEU A 450 0.62 -7.43 -4.98
N LEU A 451 0.16 -6.73 -6.02
CA LEU A 451 -1.06 -7.09 -6.74
C LEU A 451 -0.95 -8.49 -7.34
N GLN A 452 0.17 -8.81 -8.01
CA GLN A 452 0.40 -10.15 -8.55
C GLN A 452 0.52 -11.21 -7.44
N ALA A 453 1.22 -10.89 -6.34
CA ALA A 453 1.33 -11.81 -5.21
C ALA A 453 -0.03 -12.10 -4.55
N ALA A 454 -0.90 -11.09 -4.43
CA ALA A 454 -2.27 -11.26 -3.95
C ALA A 454 -3.09 -12.15 -4.89
N ALA A 455 -2.98 -11.94 -6.21
CA ALA A 455 -3.61 -12.81 -7.20
C ALA A 455 -3.11 -14.26 -7.07
N ASN A 456 -1.80 -14.47 -6.93
CA ASN A 456 -1.21 -15.80 -6.69
C ASN A 456 -1.68 -16.44 -5.37
N ALA A 457 -2.10 -15.63 -4.39
CA ALA A 457 -2.71 -16.10 -3.15
C ALA A 457 -4.23 -16.34 -3.26
N GLY A 458 -4.83 -16.19 -4.44
CA GLY A 458 -6.26 -16.38 -4.69
C GLY A 458 -7.15 -15.19 -4.31
N GLU A 459 -6.59 -13.98 -4.19
CA GLU A 459 -7.37 -12.76 -4.03
C GLU A 459 -7.92 -12.28 -5.38
N VAL A 460 -9.10 -11.66 -5.39
CA VAL A 460 -9.64 -11.01 -6.59
C VAL A 460 -8.91 -9.69 -6.78
N CYS A 461 -8.11 -9.60 -7.85
CA CYS A 461 -7.27 -8.44 -8.12
C CYS A 461 -7.67 -7.79 -9.44
N VAL A 462 -7.79 -6.46 -9.46
CA VAL A 462 -8.18 -5.68 -10.64
C VAL A 462 -7.25 -4.51 -10.89
N ILE A 463 -7.00 -4.24 -12.16
CA ILE A 463 -6.44 -2.96 -12.62
C ILE A 463 -7.57 -2.20 -13.28
N VAL A 464 -7.88 -1.00 -12.79
CA VAL A 464 -8.93 -0.14 -13.35
C VAL A 464 -8.34 1.22 -13.73
N ALA A 465 -8.67 1.72 -14.91
CA ALA A 465 -8.25 3.03 -15.38
C ALA A 465 -9.42 3.84 -15.92
N ARG A 466 -9.48 5.10 -15.49
CA ARG A 466 -10.47 6.08 -15.92
C ARG A 466 -10.00 6.77 -17.19
N HIS A 467 -10.85 6.83 -18.20
CA HIS A 467 -10.54 7.53 -19.43
C HIS A 467 -10.54 9.05 -19.21
N ARG A 468 -9.67 9.77 -19.94
CA ARG A 468 -9.56 11.24 -19.83
C ARG A 468 -10.73 11.96 -20.49
N ASP A 469 -11.15 11.48 -21.65
CA ASP A 469 -12.40 11.87 -22.27
C ASP A 469 -13.56 11.18 -21.54
N ILE A 470 -14.50 11.97 -21.02
CA ILE A 470 -15.63 11.48 -20.22
C ILE A 470 -16.61 10.64 -21.05
N ASP A 471 -16.68 10.89 -22.36
CA ASP A 471 -17.58 10.19 -23.28
C ASP A 471 -17.00 8.84 -23.73
N GLN A 472 -15.74 8.57 -23.39
CA GLN A 472 -15.06 7.31 -23.71
C GLN A 472 -15.01 6.39 -22.48
N ALA A 473 -15.15 5.10 -22.74
CA ALA A 473 -15.10 4.10 -21.68
C ALA A 473 -13.67 3.96 -21.10
N GLY A 474 -13.61 3.84 -19.77
CA GLY A 474 -12.41 3.37 -19.07
C GLY A 474 -12.04 1.94 -19.44
N GLN A 475 -11.00 1.42 -18.82
CA GLN A 475 -10.56 0.04 -19.02
C GLN A 475 -10.31 -0.65 -17.68
N VAL A 476 -10.70 -1.93 -17.60
CA VAL A 476 -10.49 -2.78 -16.42
C VAL A 476 -9.99 -4.15 -16.86
N SER A 477 -9.10 -4.75 -16.08
CA SER A 477 -8.62 -6.13 -16.25
C SER A 477 -8.57 -6.85 -14.90
N LEU A 478 -8.64 -8.18 -14.95
CA LEU A 478 -8.30 -9.03 -13.81
C LEU A 478 -6.79 -9.27 -13.81
N VAL A 479 -6.18 -9.26 -12.64
CA VAL A 479 -4.86 -9.87 -12.42
C VAL A 479 -5.08 -11.28 -11.89
N VAL A 480 -4.50 -12.27 -12.55
CA VAL A 480 -4.80 -13.69 -12.33
C VAL A 480 -3.59 -14.43 -11.77
N PRO A 481 -3.79 -15.57 -11.08
CA PRO A 481 -2.69 -16.38 -10.56
C PRO A 481 -1.72 -16.82 -11.67
N GLU A 482 -0.42 -16.75 -11.40
CA GLU A 482 0.61 -17.30 -12.28
C GLU A 482 0.50 -18.83 -12.37
N GLN A 483 0.68 -19.36 -13.57
CA GLN A 483 0.73 -20.79 -13.87
C GLN A 483 2.03 -21.10 -14.61
N PRO A 484 2.52 -22.36 -14.60
CA PRO A 484 3.68 -22.73 -15.39
C PRO A 484 3.51 -22.34 -16.87
N GLY A 485 4.38 -21.46 -17.38
CA GLY A 485 4.33 -20.95 -18.76
C GLY A 485 3.45 -19.72 -18.96
N ALA A 486 2.82 -19.20 -17.90
CA ALA A 486 2.09 -17.96 -17.89
C ALA A 486 2.43 -17.19 -16.60
N GLU A 487 3.50 -16.41 -16.65
CA GLU A 487 3.99 -15.62 -15.52
C GLU A 487 3.95 -14.11 -15.80
N ALA A 488 3.89 -13.32 -14.74
CA ALA A 488 4.02 -11.88 -14.81
C ALA A 488 5.44 -11.50 -15.27
N LEU A 489 5.56 -10.38 -16.00
CA LEU A 489 6.87 -9.91 -16.39
C LEU A 489 7.57 -9.23 -15.23
N ARG A 490 8.78 -9.68 -14.92
CA ARG A 490 9.60 -9.16 -13.83
C ARG A 490 10.90 -8.52 -14.32
N ARG A 491 11.44 -7.59 -13.54
CA ARG A 491 12.84 -7.19 -13.59
C ARG A 491 13.74 -8.28 -13.02
N ALA A 492 15.05 -8.14 -13.22
CA ALA A 492 16.06 -9.04 -12.67
C ALA A 492 16.05 -9.10 -11.12
N ASP A 493 15.54 -8.06 -10.45
CA ASP A 493 15.39 -7.99 -9.00
C ASP A 493 14.06 -8.59 -8.48
N GLY A 494 13.23 -9.14 -9.38
CA GLY A 494 11.95 -9.76 -9.05
C GLY A 494 10.73 -8.82 -9.04
N GLU A 495 10.92 -7.50 -9.22
CA GLU A 495 9.82 -6.51 -9.30
C GLU A 495 8.94 -6.80 -10.52
N VAL A 496 7.63 -6.92 -10.31
CA VAL A 496 6.67 -7.09 -11.42
C VAL A 496 6.54 -5.77 -12.17
N LEU A 497 6.95 -5.77 -13.43
CA LEU A 497 6.74 -4.65 -14.34
C LEU A 497 5.32 -4.64 -14.89
N ARG A 498 4.80 -5.83 -15.20
CA ARG A 498 3.48 -6.02 -15.78
C ARG A 498 2.88 -7.31 -15.21
N PRO A 499 1.77 -7.21 -14.48
CA PRO A 499 1.07 -8.38 -13.98
C PRO A 499 0.57 -9.28 -15.11
N LEU A 500 0.28 -10.53 -14.78
CA LEU A 500 -0.42 -11.46 -15.63
C LEU A 500 -1.91 -11.13 -15.60
N GLU A 501 -2.46 -10.78 -16.77
CA GLU A 501 -3.82 -10.26 -16.87
C GLU A 501 -4.76 -11.20 -17.61
N SER A 502 -6.03 -11.17 -17.23
CA SER A 502 -7.13 -11.77 -17.97
C SER A 502 -8.12 -10.69 -18.39
N MET A 503 -8.54 -10.73 -19.67
CA MET A 503 -9.29 -9.64 -20.29
C MET A 503 -10.37 -10.15 -21.24
N ALA A 504 -11.57 -9.60 -21.12
CA ALA A 504 -12.66 -9.79 -22.09
C ALA A 504 -12.55 -8.86 -23.30
N GLY A 505 -13.09 -9.27 -24.44
CA GLY A 505 -13.09 -8.47 -25.66
C GLY A 505 -13.24 -9.28 -26.95
N ARG A 506 -12.90 -8.64 -28.08
CA ARG A 506 -12.98 -9.29 -29.42
C ARG A 506 -12.14 -10.56 -29.51
N ARG A 507 -11.03 -10.62 -28.78
CA ARG A 507 -10.26 -11.83 -28.50
C ARG A 507 -10.02 -11.86 -27.00
N GLY A 508 -10.80 -12.66 -26.28
CA GLY A 508 -10.60 -12.84 -24.85
C GLY A 508 -9.20 -13.39 -24.58
N VAL A 509 -8.57 -12.90 -23.52
CA VAL A 509 -7.24 -13.28 -23.07
C VAL A 509 -7.41 -13.99 -21.75
N ARG A 510 -7.12 -15.30 -21.68
CA ARG A 510 -7.25 -16.08 -20.45
C ARG A 510 -6.18 -15.70 -19.43
N ALA A 511 -4.92 -15.60 -19.87
CA ALA A 511 -3.78 -15.17 -19.07
C ALA A 511 -2.68 -14.71 -20.03
N ALA A 512 -2.33 -13.42 -20.01
CA ALA A 512 -1.17 -12.92 -20.73
C ALA A 512 -0.66 -11.62 -20.13
N VAL A 513 0.63 -11.35 -20.34
CA VAL A 513 1.22 -10.06 -20.02
C VAL A 513 0.93 -9.09 -21.16
N SER A 514 0.27 -7.97 -20.86
CA SER A 514 0.02 -6.90 -21.84
C SER A 514 1.31 -6.38 -22.46
N ARG A 515 1.31 -5.98 -23.73
CA ARG A 515 2.51 -5.47 -24.44
C ARG A 515 3.15 -4.23 -23.80
N ASN A 516 2.37 -3.47 -23.04
CA ASN A 516 2.81 -2.33 -22.24
C ASN A 516 1.95 -2.26 -20.96
N ALA A 517 2.35 -1.43 -20.00
CA ALA A 517 1.52 -1.06 -18.86
C ALA A 517 0.39 -0.13 -19.36
N TRP A 518 -0.64 -0.71 -19.99
CA TRP A 518 -1.66 0.06 -20.72
C TRP A 518 -2.34 1.12 -19.86
N TRP A 519 -2.46 0.88 -18.55
CA TRP A 519 -3.04 1.79 -17.57
C TRP A 519 -2.25 3.09 -17.40
N THR A 520 -0.96 3.11 -17.73
CA THR A 520 -0.14 4.34 -17.76
C THR A 520 -0.25 5.09 -19.10
N GLY A 521 -1.10 4.63 -20.00
CA GLY A 521 -1.29 5.24 -21.32
C GLY A 521 -1.90 6.64 -21.23
N ARG A 522 -1.48 7.55 -22.13
CA ARG A 522 -1.89 8.97 -22.12
C ARG A 522 -3.41 9.22 -22.21
N ARG A 523 -4.16 8.24 -22.73
CA ARG A 523 -5.63 8.31 -22.85
C ARG A 523 -6.35 8.18 -21.49
N PHE A 524 -5.69 7.63 -20.49
CA PHE A 524 -6.24 7.53 -19.15
C PHE A 524 -5.88 8.77 -18.32
N GLN A 525 -6.83 9.23 -17.51
CA GLN A 525 -6.65 10.30 -16.55
C GLN A 525 -5.98 9.79 -15.27
N SER A 526 -6.43 8.63 -14.80
CA SER A 526 -5.97 7.97 -13.59
C SER A 526 -6.13 6.46 -13.74
N PHE A 527 -5.40 5.71 -12.92
CA PHE A 527 -5.56 4.29 -12.77
C PHE A 527 -5.33 3.88 -11.31
N ALA A 528 -5.80 2.69 -10.97
CA ALA A 528 -5.75 2.13 -9.65
C ALA A 528 -5.58 0.60 -9.71
N PHE A 529 -4.93 0.06 -8.69
CA PHE A 529 -4.91 -1.37 -8.45
C PHE A 529 -5.73 -1.66 -7.19
N TRP A 530 -6.55 -2.69 -7.24
CA TRP A 530 -7.38 -3.08 -6.12
C TRP A 530 -7.33 -4.58 -5.94
N ARG A 531 -7.35 -5.02 -4.69
CA ARG A 531 -7.43 -6.44 -4.33
C ARG A 531 -8.52 -6.66 -3.30
N HIS A 532 -9.12 -7.84 -3.33
CA HIS A 532 -10.08 -8.28 -2.33
C HIS A 532 -9.73 -9.71 -1.88
N PRO A 533 -9.51 -9.94 -0.56
CA PRO A 533 -9.12 -11.23 -0.03
C PRO A 533 -10.18 -12.34 -0.20
#